data_AF-A0A1Y1W8N2-F1
#
_entry.id   AF-A0A1Y1W8N2-F1
#
_cell.length_a   1.000
_cell.length_b   1.000
_cell.length_c   1.000
_cell.angle_alpha   90.00
_cell.angle_beta   90.00
_cell.angle_gamma   90.00
#
_symmetry.space_group_name_H-M   'P 1'
#
loop_
_entity.id
_entity.type
_entity.pdbx_description
1 polymer ?
#
loop_
_entity_poly.entity_id
_entity_poly.type
_entity_poly.pdbx_seq_one_letter_code
_entity_poly.pdbx_strand_id
1 'polypeptide(L)'
;MGVRFQSQYKAKLYVDPEPQIGDYPNLPQRFAEDRPQRGWWDRQMRRNFGEPILEQDEIFNMWAPTRYASPGWKRVTKMWLGVIGTIGTVYYVISKTRPEPVAVRAFYPGNGLKEELGGVATRTIQDSVEEASA
;
A
#
# COMPACT_ATOMS: atom_id res chain seq x y z
N MET A 1 -4.12 -35.97 18.23
CA MET A 1 -4.68 -35.14 19.32
C MET A 1 -4.19 -33.72 19.10
N GLY A 2 -4.97 -32.88 18.41
CA GLY A 2 -4.53 -31.54 18.00
C GLY A 2 -4.75 -30.51 19.11
N VAL A 3 -3.70 -29.87 19.58
CA VAL A 3 -3.79 -28.78 20.55
C VAL A 3 -4.40 -27.57 19.84
N ARG A 4 -5.66 -27.25 20.15
CA ARG A 4 -6.25 -25.97 19.74
C ARG A 4 -5.59 -24.88 20.58
N PHE A 5 -4.77 -24.04 19.96
CA PHE A 5 -4.30 -22.80 20.59
C PHE A 5 -5.50 -21.87 20.75
N GLN A 6 -6.24 -22.04 21.84
CA GLN A 6 -7.26 -21.09 22.26
C GLN A 6 -6.50 -19.89 22.84
N SER A 7 -6.58 -18.75 22.14
CA SER A 7 -6.15 -17.47 22.68
C SER A 7 -6.79 -17.27 24.06
N GLN A 8 -5.97 -17.24 25.11
CA GLN A 8 -6.41 -17.09 26.51
C GLN A 8 -7.10 -15.73 26.78
N TYR A 9 -7.02 -14.81 25.83
CA TYR A 9 -7.58 -13.46 25.93
C TYR A 9 -8.98 -13.46 25.29
N LYS A 10 -10.04 -13.35 26.10
CA LYS A 10 -11.36 -12.93 25.59
C LYS A 10 -11.24 -11.47 25.18
N ALA A 11 -11.31 -11.20 23.87
CA ALA A 11 -11.31 -9.83 23.37
C ALA A 11 -12.52 -9.07 23.95
N LYS A 12 -12.26 -7.94 24.63
CA LYS A 12 -13.32 -7.00 24.97
C LYS A 12 -13.76 -6.35 23.65
N LEU A 13 -14.97 -6.65 23.22
CA LEU A 13 -15.52 -6.01 22.03
C LEU A 13 -15.92 -4.58 22.39
N TYR A 14 -15.51 -3.62 21.55
CA TYR A 14 -15.85 -2.22 21.72
C TYR A 14 -17.30 -1.99 21.27
N VAL A 15 -18.07 -1.25 22.07
CA VAL A 15 -19.42 -0.80 21.74
C VAL A 15 -19.35 0.71 21.70
N ASP A 16 -19.61 1.28 20.53
CA ASP A 16 -19.52 2.73 20.34
C ASP A 16 -20.84 3.38 20.75
N PRO A 17 -20.87 4.30 21.72
CA PRO A 17 -22.11 4.98 22.08
C PRO A 17 -22.52 5.95 20.94
N GLU A 18 -23.35 5.46 20.02
CA GLU A 18 -23.87 6.25 18.91
C GLU A 18 -25.16 7.00 19.36
N PRO A 19 -25.13 8.33 19.56
CA PRO A 19 -26.33 9.12 19.80
C PRO A 19 -27.43 9.05 18.71
N GLN A 20 -27.11 8.73 17.45
CA GLN A 20 -28.07 8.74 16.33
C GLN A 20 -28.75 7.37 16.07
N ILE A 21 -28.43 6.33 16.84
CA ILE A 21 -28.94 4.97 16.62
C ILE A 21 -30.45 4.78 16.87
N GLY A 22 -31.08 5.71 17.60
CA GLY A 22 -32.49 5.61 17.98
C GLY A 22 -32.78 4.36 18.81
N ASP A 23 -33.82 3.60 18.42
CA ASP A 23 -34.23 2.36 19.10
C ASP A 23 -33.48 1.10 18.61
N TYR A 24 -32.56 1.25 17.65
CA TYR A 24 -31.83 0.11 17.10
C TYR A 24 -30.79 -0.42 18.10
N PRO A 25 -30.59 -1.75 18.22
CA PRO A 25 -29.67 -2.30 19.23
C PRO A 25 -28.22 -1.92 18.94
N ASN A 26 -27.55 -1.35 19.94
CA ASN A 26 -26.13 -1.04 19.87
C ASN A 26 -25.28 -2.30 20.06
N LEU A 27 -24.78 -2.85 18.94
CA LEU A 27 -24.00 -4.07 18.89
C LEU A 27 -22.49 -3.80 19.00
N PRO A 28 -21.70 -4.76 19.49
CA PRO A 28 -20.25 -4.65 19.47
C PRO A 28 -19.68 -4.59 18.06
N GLN A 29 -18.72 -3.68 17.85
CA GLN A 29 -17.94 -3.58 16.62
C GLN A 29 -17.01 -4.79 16.48
N ARG A 30 -17.46 -5.77 15.69
CA ARG A 30 -16.73 -7.01 15.41
C ARG A 30 -16.81 -7.34 13.92
N PHE A 31 -15.65 -7.52 13.30
CA PHE A 31 -15.57 -7.98 11.92
C PHE A 31 -16.21 -9.36 11.78
N ALA A 32 -16.98 -9.55 10.70
CA ALA A 32 -17.51 -10.84 10.32
C ALA A 32 -16.39 -11.87 10.08
N GLU A 33 -15.19 -11.42 9.67
CA GLU A 33 -14.01 -12.25 9.51
C GLU A 33 -13.56 -12.94 10.83
N ASP A 34 -13.82 -12.34 11.98
CA ASP A 34 -13.48 -12.92 13.29
C ASP A 34 -14.41 -14.11 13.65
N ARG A 35 -15.49 -14.34 12.89
CA ARG A 35 -16.40 -15.47 13.10
C ARG A 35 -15.84 -16.75 12.46
N PRO A 36 -16.08 -17.95 13.03
CA PRO A 36 -15.68 -19.21 12.38
C PRO A 36 -16.26 -19.35 10.96
N GLN A 37 -15.57 -20.08 10.09
CA GLN A 37 -15.91 -20.20 8.67
C GLN A 37 -17.20 -21.00 8.38
N ARG A 38 -17.71 -21.77 9.35
CA ARG A 38 -18.84 -22.71 9.19
C ARG A 38 -19.83 -22.55 10.35
N GLY A 39 -21.06 -23.01 10.15
CA GLY A 39 -22.13 -22.98 11.17
C GLY A 39 -23.12 -21.82 11.04
N TRP A 40 -23.21 -21.23 9.85
CA TRP A 40 -24.07 -20.07 9.56
C TRP A 40 -25.11 -20.42 8.49
N TRP A 41 -26.28 -19.82 8.58
CA TRP A 41 -27.29 -19.90 7.53
C TRP A 41 -26.78 -19.22 6.24
N ASP A 42 -26.27 -17.99 6.36
CA ASP A 42 -25.49 -17.35 5.30
C ASP A 42 -24.01 -17.65 5.52
N ARG A 43 -23.47 -18.54 4.68
CA ARG A 43 -22.07 -18.96 4.73
C ARG A 43 -21.09 -17.89 4.24
N GLN A 44 -21.52 -17.00 3.35
CA GLN A 44 -20.66 -15.98 2.78
C GLN A 44 -20.44 -14.85 3.77
N MET A 45 -21.52 -14.32 4.35
CA MET A 45 -21.46 -13.23 5.32
C MET A 45 -21.19 -13.71 6.76
N ARG A 46 -21.25 -15.03 7.01
CA ARG A 46 -21.11 -15.66 8.33
C ARG A 46 -22.18 -15.19 9.33
N ARG A 47 -23.45 -15.25 8.91
CA ARG A 47 -24.61 -14.72 9.65
C ARG A 47 -25.77 -15.72 9.72
N ASN A 48 -26.58 -15.60 10.78
CA ASN A 48 -27.81 -16.38 10.92
C ASN A 48 -29.05 -15.56 10.53
N PHE A 49 -30.11 -16.24 10.13
CA PHE A 49 -31.38 -15.59 9.81
C PHE A 49 -32.00 -14.97 11.07
N GLY A 50 -32.46 -13.72 10.99
CA GLY A 50 -33.03 -12.98 12.12
C GLY A 50 -32.02 -12.44 13.14
N GLU A 51 -30.72 -12.61 12.90
CA GLU A 51 -29.67 -11.99 13.72
C GLU A 51 -29.65 -10.47 13.49
N PRO A 52 -29.64 -9.63 14.56
CA PRO A 52 -29.54 -8.19 14.40
C PRO A 52 -28.18 -7.82 13.80
N ILE A 53 -28.19 -6.80 12.93
CA ILE A 53 -27.03 -6.37 12.15
C ILE A 53 -26.37 -5.23 12.90
N LEU A 54 -25.05 -5.11 12.86
CA LEU A 54 -24.41 -3.89 13.34
C LEU A 54 -24.79 -2.72 12.42
N GLU A 55 -25.05 -1.53 12.98
CA GLU A 55 -25.37 -0.33 12.18
C GLU A 55 -24.32 -0.06 11.10
N GLN A 56 -23.04 -0.17 11.45
CA GLN A 56 -21.90 0.02 10.55
C GLN A 56 -21.51 -1.27 9.79
N ASP A 57 -22.48 -2.10 9.40
CA ASP A 57 -22.21 -3.40 8.75
C ASP A 57 -21.32 -3.25 7.51
N GLU A 58 -21.43 -2.15 6.77
CA GLU A 58 -20.61 -1.90 5.58
C GLU A 58 -19.10 -1.91 5.84
N ILE A 59 -18.68 -1.53 7.06
CA ILE A 59 -17.28 -1.49 7.47
C ILE A 59 -16.83 -2.82 8.10
N PHE A 60 -17.77 -3.58 8.69
CA PHE A 60 -17.47 -4.79 9.47
C PHE A 60 -17.91 -6.10 8.79
N ASN A 61 -18.57 -6.04 7.64
CA ASN A 61 -18.98 -7.22 6.89
C ASN A 61 -17.79 -7.97 6.25
N MET A 62 -18.10 -9.06 5.54
CA MET A 62 -17.07 -9.88 4.87
C MET A 62 -16.48 -9.24 3.61
N TRP A 63 -17.18 -8.25 3.04
CA TRP A 63 -16.75 -7.54 1.83
C TRP A 63 -15.89 -6.33 2.14
N ALA A 64 -15.88 -5.90 3.40
CA ALA A 64 -15.04 -4.84 3.89
C ALA A 64 -13.56 -5.24 3.84
N PRO A 65 -12.64 -4.26 3.85
CA PRO A 65 -11.22 -4.55 3.93
C PRO A 65 -10.88 -5.42 5.14
N THR A 66 -10.15 -6.50 4.89
CA THR A 66 -9.68 -7.44 5.94
C THR A 66 -8.80 -6.75 6.97
N ARG A 67 -8.95 -7.18 8.23
CA ARG A 67 -8.08 -6.76 9.33
C ARG A 67 -6.89 -7.69 9.48
N TYR A 68 -5.67 -7.16 9.31
CA TYR A 68 -4.45 -7.91 9.58
C TYR A 68 -4.14 -7.98 11.09
N ALA A 69 -3.97 -9.21 11.63
CA ALA A 69 -3.78 -9.45 13.06
C ALA A 69 -2.42 -8.98 13.62
N SER A 70 -1.37 -8.90 12.79
CA SER A 70 -0.03 -8.47 13.20
C SER A 70 0.83 -8.16 11.96
N PRO A 71 1.81 -7.24 12.02
CA PRO A 71 2.12 -6.30 13.09
C PRO A 71 1.24 -5.04 13.06
N GLY A 72 1.11 -4.35 14.20
CA GLY A 72 0.30 -3.13 14.31
C GLY A 72 0.75 -2.03 13.35
N TRP A 73 -0.20 -1.17 12.96
CA TRP A 73 -0.02 -0.14 11.92
C TRP A 73 1.26 0.68 12.08
N LYS A 74 1.56 1.15 13.31
CA LYS A 74 2.78 1.92 13.61
C LYS A 74 4.08 1.20 13.21
N ARG A 75 4.12 -0.13 13.35
CA ARG A 75 5.30 -0.93 12.96
C ARG A 75 5.37 -1.08 11.44
N VAL A 76 4.23 -1.36 10.80
CA VAL A 76 4.13 -1.46 9.34
C VAL A 76 4.58 -0.16 8.67
N THR A 77 4.06 0.99 9.13
CA THR A 77 4.46 2.30 8.59
C THR A 77 5.95 2.57 8.75
N LYS A 78 6.53 2.24 9.92
CA LYS A 78 7.98 2.39 10.14
C LYS A 78 8.81 1.51 9.20
N MET A 79 8.38 0.27 8.95
CA MET A 79 9.07 -0.63 8.02
C MET A 79 9.01 -0.09 6.60
N TRP A 80 7.85 0.37 6.14
CA TRP A 80 7.70 0.97 4.80
C TRP A 80 8.52 2.24 4.63
N LEU A 81 8.49 3.15 5.60
CA LEU A 81 9.33 4.34 5.59
C LEU A 81 10.82 3.99 5.60
N GLY A 82 11.21 2.95 6.33
CA GLY A 82 12.57 2.42 6.30
C GLY A 82 12.97 1.94 4.91
N VAL A 83 12.15 1.10 4.27
CA VAL A 83 12.42 0.57 2.92
C VAL A 83 12.53 1.69 1.88
N ILE A 84 11.54 2.58 1.84
CA ILE A 84 11.52 3.71 0.89
C ILE A 84 12.71 4.64 1.16
N GLY A 85 12.99 4.94 2.43
CA GLY A 85 14.12 5.76 2.84
C GLY A 85 15.45 5.16 2.40
N THR A 86 15.69 3.87 2.67
CA THR A 86 16.93 3.19 2.29
C THR A 86 17.13 3.17 0.78
N ILE A 87 16.10 2.82 0.01
CA ILE A 87 16.17 2.80 -1.46
C ILE A 87 16.46 4.22 -1.99
N GLY A 88 15.75 5.22 -1.48
CA GLY A 88 15.94 6.63 -1.88
C GLY A 88 17.34 7.14 -1.55
N THR A 89 17.87 6.82 -0.36
CA THR A 89 19.23 7.21 0.04
C THR A 89 20.29 6.53 -0.83
N VAL A 90 20.16 5.22 -1.09
CA VAL A 90 21.10 4.49 -1.95
C VAL A 90 21.10 5.07 -3.36
N TYR A 91 19.92 5.33 -3.93
CA TYR A 91 19.79 5.97 -5.24
C TYR A 91 20.47 7.34 -5.27
N TYR A 92 20.23 8.16 -4.25
CA TYR A 92 20.85 9.48 -4.13
C TYR A 92 22.37 9.40 -4.08
N VAL A 93 22.94 8.50 -3.27
CA VAL A 93 24.39 8.31 -3.19
C VAL A 93 24.94 7.89 -4.55
N ILE A 94 24.36 6.88 -5.19
CA ILE A 94 24.77 6.42 -6.51
C ILE A 94 24.73 7.57 -7.53
N SER A 95 23.69 8.41 -7.50
CA SER A 95 23.58 9.55 -8.42
C SER A 95 24.71 10.58 -8.27
N LYS A 96 25.29 10.71 -7.07
CA LYS A 96 26.36 11.67 -6.75
C LYS A 96 27.76 11.08 -6.90
N THR A 97 27.91 9.77 -6.70
CA THR A 97 29.20 9.08 -6.77
C THR A 97 29.43 8.35 -8.09
N ARG A 98 28.49 8.42 -9.03
CA ARG A 98 28.61 7.76 -10.33
C ARG A 98 29.77 8.39 -11.10
N PRO A 99 30.74 7.58 -11.57
CA PRO A 99 31.78 8.07 -12.47
C PRO A 99 31.17 8.45 -13.82
N GLU A 100 31.79 9.41 -14.47
CA GLU A 100 31.41 9.81 -15.82
C GLU A 100 31.53 8.63 -16.80
N PRO A 101 30.63 8.55 -17.80
CA PRO A 101 30.72 7.52 -18.81
C PRO A 101 32.04 7.66 -19.58
N VAL A 102 32.74 6.55 -19.77
CA VAL A 102 34.04 6.50 -20.50
C VAL A 102 33.89 6.91 -21.97
N ALA A 103 32.67 6.78 -22.53
CA ALA A 103 32.38 7.12 -23.90
C ALA A 103 31.63 8.46 -24.01
N VAL A 104 32.06 9.27 -24.98
CA VAL A 104 31.33 10.47 -25.42
C VAL A 104 29.94 10.05 -25.89
N ARG A 105 28.94 10.91 -25.65
CA ARG A 105 27.58 10.68 -26.15
C ARG A 105 27.57 10.57 -27.68
N ALA A 106 26.61 9.80 -28.20
CA ALA A 106 26.45 9.65 -29.65
C ALA A 106 26.14 11.01 -30.32
N PHE A 107 26.80 11.28 -31.44
CA PHE A 107 26.56 12.46 -32.27
C PHE A 107 25.70 12.10 -33.48
N TYR A 108 24.89 13.06 -33.93
CA TYR A 108 24.03 12.89 -35.09
C TYR A 108 24.23 14.05 -36.10
N PRO A 109 24.25 13.76 -37.41
CA PRO A 109 24.41 14.78 -38.45
C PRO A 109 23.22 15.75 -38.50
N GLY A 110 23.33 16.84 -39.26
CA GLY A 110 22.22 17.79 -39.41
C GLY A 110 21.87 18.55 -38.12
N ASN A 111 22.91 18.96 -37.37
CA ASN A 111 22.77 19.71 -36.11
C ASN A 111 21.88 18.99 -35.07
N GLY A 112 22.14 17.69 -34.87
CA GLY A 112 21.36 16.85 -33.96
C GLY A 112 20.00 16.40 -34.54
N LEU A 113 19.96 16.09 -35.84
CA LEU A 113 18.74 15.69 -36.57
C LEU A 113 17.60 16.74 -36.48
N LYS A 114 17.96 18.03 -36.45
CA LYS A 114 17.01 19.11 -36.21
C LYS A 114 15.83 19.10 -37.19
N GLU A 115 16.07 18.84 -38.47
CA GLU A 115 15.04 18.82 -39.50
C GLU A 115 14.10 17.62 -39.34
N GLU A 116 14.65 16.45 -39.04
CA GLU A 116 13.91 15.20 -38.85
C GLU A 116 13.09 15.18 -37.54
N LEU A 117 13.54 15.91 -36.51
CA LEU A 117 12.91 16.00 -35.19
C LEU A 117 11.99 17.23 -35.03
N GLY A 118 11.55 17.82 -36.13
CA GLY A 118 10.54 18.88 -36.12
C GLY A 118 11.08 20.24 -35.68
N GLY A 119 12.35 20.52 -35.94
CA GLY A 119 13.00 21.81 -35.70
C GLY A 119 13.66 21.96 -34.32
N VAL A 120 13.53 20.96 -33.44
CA VAL A 120 14.20 20.93 -32.14
C VAL A 120 15.52 20.19 -32.29
N ALA A 121 16.64 20.89 -32.06
CA ALA A 121 17.96 20.25 -32.08
C ALA A 121 18.11 19.36 -30.84
N THR A 122 18.54 18.12 -31.03
CA THR A 122 18.65 17.16 -29.93
C THR A 122 19.94 17.34 -29.14
N ARG A 123 21.08 17.18 -29.82
CA ARG A 123 22.45 17.42 -29.32
C ARG A 123 23.38 17.57 -30.52
N THR A 124 24.23 18.60 -30.49
CA THR A 124 25.26 18.79 -31.53
C THR A 124 26.60 18.18 -31.07
N ILE A 125 27.56 18.05 -31.99
CA ILE A 125 28.92 17.57 -31.71
C ILE A 125 29.59 18.46 -30.65
N GLN A 126 29.43 19.78 -30.77
CA GLN A 126 29.97 20.75 -29.81
C GLN A 126 29.46 20.48 -28.39
N ASP A 127 28.15 20.28 -28.22
CA ASP A 127 27.54 19.99 -26.91
C ASP A 127 28.07 18.69 -26.31
N SER A 128 28.31 17.68 -27.15
CA SER A 128 28.83 16.38 -26.70
C SER A 128 30.31 16.45 -26.28
N VAL A 129 31.08 17.33 -26.93
CA VAL A 129 32.49 17.58 -26.60
C VAL A 129 32.62 18.42 -25.34
N GLU A 130 31.77 19.43 -25.17
CA GLU A 130 31.72 20.28 -23.97
C GLU A 130 31.40 19.44 -22.73
N GLU A 131 30.39 18.55 -22.80
CA GLU A 131 30.03 17.64 -21.70
C GLU A 131 31.13 16.61 -21.38
N ALA A 132 31.96 16.23 -22.35
CA ALA A 132 33.08 15.32 -22.12
C ALA A 132 34.33 16.02 -21.53
N SER A 133 34.34 17.35 -21.50
CA SER A 133 35.45 18.17 -21.01
C SER A 133 35.20 18.82 -19.64
N ALA A 134 33.96 18.74 -19.16
CA ALA A 134 33.50 19.21 -17.85
C ALA A 134 33.73 18.15 -16.78
#